data_AF-A0A7S0XT36-F1
#
_entry.id   AF-A0A7S0XT36-F1
#
_cell.length_a   1.000
_cell.length_b   1.000
_cell.length_c   1.000
_cell.angle_alpha   90.00
_cell.angle_beta   90.00
_cell.angle_gamma   90.00
#
_symmetry.space_group_name_H-M   'P 1'
#
loop_
_entity.id
_entity.type
_entity.pdbx_description
1 polymer ?
#
loop_
_entity_poly.entity_id
_entity_poly.type
_entity_poly.pdbx_seq_one_letter_code
_entity_poly.pdbx_strand_id
1 'polypeptide(L)'
;PTPQDAPNVVTFNVTDGPSTAELFSVAPSVSPTGVLSFTLLPFANGQYEGRVSLSRSDRPACSDSSNGTCSALRFFVIVSSVNQPPSFSMPSFLPSVEGAGPVVLEGF
;
A
#
# COMPACT_ATOMS: atom_id res chain seq x y z
N PRO A 1 31.60 -27.56 11.11
CA PRO A 1 30.84 -26.39 10.66
C PRO A 1 31.34 -25.12 11.36
N THR A 2 32.04 -24.27 10.62
CA THR A 2 32.33 -22.90 11.10
C THR A 2 31.02 -22.09 11.10
N PRO A 3 30.94 -20.96 11.82
CA PRO A 3 29.77 -20.07 11.82
C PRO A 3 29.32 -19.54 10.43
N GLN A 4 30.04 -19.92 9.37
CA GLN A 4 29.90 -19.44 8.00
C GLN A 4 29.01 -20.33 7.11
N ASP A 5 28.50 -21.45 7.63
CA ASP A 5 27.55 -22.35 6.94
C ASP A 5 26.06 -22.02 7.21
N ALA A 6 25.75 -20.88 7.84
CA ALA A 6 24.36 -20.44 7.97
C ALA A 6 23.81 -20.04 6.58
N PRO A 7 22.57 -20.42 6.23
CA PRO A 7 21.97 -19.99 4.96
C PRO A 7 21.92 -18.45 4.91
N ASN A 8 22.45 -17.88 3.84
CA ASN A 8 22.39 -16.43 3.62
C ASN A 8 20.94 -16.02 3.40
N VAL A 9 20.30 -15.49 4.43
CA VAL A 9 18.92 -14.99 4.35
C VAL A 9 18.96 -13.59 3.74
N VAL A 10 18.27 -13.44 2.60
CA VAL A 10 18.04 -12.16 1.95
C VAL A 10 16.70 -11.62 2.42
N THR A 11 16.70 -10.39 2.89
CA THR A 11 15.48 -9.69 3.30
C THR A 11 15.25 -8.49 2.38
N PHE A 12 14.03 -8.35 1.88
CA PHE A 12 13.60 -7.16 1.15
C PHE A 12 12.80 -6.27 2.08
N ASN A 13 13.25 -5.02 2.23
CA ASN A 13 12.53 -4.01 3.00
C ASN A 13 11.80 -3.11 2.02
N VAL A 14 10.47 -3.10 2.12
CA VAL A 14 9.58 -2.23 1.34
C VAL A 14 9.29 -0.99 2.17
N THR A 15 9.47 0.19 1.58
CA THR A 15 9.10 1.48 2.16
C THR A 15 8.27 2.28 1.17
N ASP A 16 7.35 3.08 1.67
CA ASP A 16 6.52 3.95 0.84
C ASP A 16 7.34 5.04 0.13
N GLY A 17 6.90 5.40 -1.07
CA GLY A 17 7.38 6.57 -1.80
C GLY A 17 6.77 7.89 -1.29
N PRO A 18 7.19 9.03 -1.85
CA PRO A 18 6.68 10.35 -1.46
C PRO A 18 5.23 10.62 -1.89
N SER A 19 4.67 9.79 -2.77
CA SER A 19 3.32 9.95 -3.30
C SER A 19 2.65 8.58 -3.38
N THR A 20 1.86 8.27 -2.36
CA THR A 20 1.16 6.99 -2.23
C THR A 20 -0.33 7.26 -2.02
N ALA A 21 -1.16 6.71 -2.91
CA ALA A 21 -2.57 6.58 -2.61
C ALA A 21 -2.76 5.48 -1.55
N GLU A 22 -3.70 5.66 -0.62
CA GLU A 22 -4.11 4.62 0.34
C GLU A 22 -4.91 3.54 -0.39
N LEU A 23 -4.19 2.66 -1.11
CA LEU A 23 -4.78 1.61 -1.92
C LEU A 23 -4.93 0.28 -1.18
N PHE A 24 -4.25 0.10 -0.04
CA PHE A 24 -4.04 -1.22 0.54
C PHE A 24 -4.65 -1.37 1.93
N SER A 25 -5.31 -2.51 2.16
CA SER A 25 -5.67 -3.00 3.49
C SER A 25 -4.52 -3.80 4.12
N VAL A 26 -3.66 -4.38 3.29
CA VAL A 26 -2.39 -5.01 3.70
C VAL A 26 -1.28 -4.43 2.84
N ALA A 27 -0.33 -3.76 3.48
CA ALA A 27 0.78 -3.09 2.82
C ALA A 27 1.62 -4.06 1.96
N PRO A 28 2.26 -3.57 0.88
CA PRO A 28 3.08 -4.41 0.02
C PRO A 28 4.31 -4.99 0.73
N SER A 29 4.57 -6.27 0.51
CA SER A 29 5.77 -6.96 1.01
C SER A 29 6.40 -7.81 -0.09
N VAL A 30 7.73 -7.96 -0.06
CA VAL A 30 8.48 -8.77 -1.02
C VAL A 30 9.13 -9.93 -0.29
N SER A 31 8.85 -11.16 -0.73
CA SER A 31 9.47 -12.36 -0.19
C SER A 31 10.94 -12.50 -0.63
N PRO A 32 11.76 -13.32 0.06
CA PRO A 32 13.15 -13.58 -0.33
C PRO A 32 13.33 -14.14 -1.75
N THR A 33 12.29 -14.72 -2.34
CA THR A 33 12.26 -15.20 -3.72
C THR A 33 11.81 -14.14 -4.74
N GLY A 34 11.48 -12.92 -4.30
CA GLY A 34 11.08 -11.80 -5.14
C GLY A 34 9.57 -11.69 -5.42
N VAL A 35 8.73 -12.47 -4.75
CA VAL A 35 7.27 -12.36 -4.91
C VAL A 35 6.75 -11.15 -4.13
N LEU A 36 6.11 -10.21 -4.83
CA LEU A 36 5.40 -9.06 -4.26
C LEU A 36 3.96 -9.45 -3.88
N SER A 37 3.57 -9.22 -2.63
CA SER A 37 2.23 -9.50 -2.10
C SER A 37 1.62 -8.27 -1.44
N PHE A 38 0.34 -8.00 -1.70
CA PHE A 38 -0.43 -6.90 -1.12
C PHE A 38 -1.92 -7.22 -1.19
N THR A 39 -2.74 -6.53 -0.40
CA THR A 39 -4.21 -6.62 -0.48
C THR A 39 -4.79 -5.23 -0.66
N LEU A 40 -5.59 -5.04 -1.72
CA LEU A 40 -6.24 -3.75 -2.00
C LEU A 40 -7.43 -3.50 -1.06
N LEU A 41 -7.74 -2.23 -0.83
CA LEU A 41 -9.02 -1.82 -0.26
C LEU A 41 -10.15 -2.00 -1.30
N PRO A 42 -11.38 -2.32 -0.87
CA PRO A 42 -12.53 -2.28 -1.76
C PRO A 42 -12.65 -0.91 -2.42
N PHE A 43 -12.95 -0.89 -3.71
CA PHE A 43 -13.19 0.36 -4.45
C PHE A 43 -11.97 1.31 -4.53
N ALA A 44 -10.75 0.82 -4.24
CA ALA A 44 -9.54 1.61 -4.39
C ALA A 44 -9.10 1.73 -5.85
N ASN A 45 -8.64 2.92 -6.23
CA ASN A 45 -8.01 3.20 -7.53
C ASN A 45 -6.95 4.28 -7.37
N GLY A 46 -5.95 4.27 -8.26
CA GLY A 46 -4.87 5.25 -8.23
C GLY A 46 -3.50 4.61 -8.41
N GLN A 47 -2.47 5.34 -8.00
CA GLN A 47 -1.07 4.94 -8.15
C GLN A 47 -0.38 4.92 -6.78
N TYR A 48 0.39 3.86 -6.57
CA TYR A 48 1.28 3.72 -5.43
C TYR A 48 2.72 3.63 -5.91
N GLU A 49 3.61 4.45 -5.35
CA GLU A 49 5.06 4.32 -5.49
C GLU A 49 5.64 3.64 -4.25
N GLY A 50 6.36 2.54 -4.45
CA GLY A 50 7.10 1.85 -3.38
C GLY A 50 8.60 1.82 -3.68
N ARG A 51 9.41 1.67 -2.63
CA ARG A 51 10.85 1.51 -2.69
C ARG A 51 11.25 0.20 -2.04
N VAL A 52 12.04 -0.62 -2.73
CA VAL A 52 12.57 -1.89 -2.23
C VAL A 52 14.07 -1.74 -2.00
N SER A 53 14.50 -2.05 -0.79
CA SER A 53 15.92 -2.18 -0.45
C SER A 53 16.22 -3.60 0.00
N LEU A 54 17.45 -4.06 -0.22
CA LEU A 54 17.89 -5.40 0.14
C LEU A 54 18.83 -5.30 1.34
N SER A 55 18.62 -6.17 2.33
CA SER A 55 19.55 -6.39 3.44
C SER A 55 19.91 -7.87 3.54
N ARG A 56 21.16 -8.15 3.90
CA ARG A 56 21.68 -9.51 4.11
C ARG A 56 22.39 -9.55 5.47
N SER A 57 22.27 -10.67 6.17
CA SER A 57 22.70 -10.79 7.57
C SER A 57 24.20 -11.10 7.75
N ASP A 58 24.87 -11.68 6.75
CA ASP A 58 26.27 -12.12 6.83
C ASP A 58 27.26 -11.17 6.14
N ARG A 59 26.76 -10.28 5.27
CA ARG A 59 27.50 -9.17 4.66
C ARG A 59 26.56 -7.98 4.43
N PRO A 60 27.06 -6.73 4.54
CA PRO A 60 26.31 -5.60 4.00
C PRO A 60 25.97 -5.90 2.54
N ALA A 61 24.69 -5.79 2.19
CA ALA A 61 24.16 -6.21 0.89
C ALA A 61 24.79 -5.45 -0.30
N CYS A 62 25.51 -4.36 -0.02
CA CYS A 62 26.24 -3.57 -0.99
C CYS A 62 27.60 -3.17 -0.42
N SER A 63 28.68 -3.77 -0.95
CA SER A 63 30.07 -3.58 -0.52
C SER A 63 30.69 -2.21 -0.85
N ASP A 64 29.89 -1.21 -1.23
CA ASP A 64 30.37 0.13 -1.63
C ASP A 64 29.71 1.29 -0.87
N SER A 65 28.80 1.03 0.09
CA SER A 65 28.23 2.07 0.96
C SER A 65 28.66 1.86 2.41
N SER A 66 29.07 2.94 3.09
CA SER A 66 29.54 2.91 4.48
C SER A 66 28.49 2.44 5.50
N ASN A 67 27.24 2.25 5.08
CA ASN A 67 26.11 1.80 5.90
C ASN A 67 25.52 0.45 5.48
N GLY A 68 26.06 -0.21 4.43
CA GLY A 68 25.62 -1.55 4.03
C GLY A 68 24.19 -1.67 3.46
N THR A 69 23.52 -0.55 3.23
CA THR A 69 22.21 -0.48 2.57
C THR A 69 22.41 -0.26 1.07
N CYS A 70 21.77 -1.10 0.26
CA CYS A 70 21.72 -0.91 -1.18
C CYS A 70 20.81 0.25 -1.57
N SER A 71 21.12 0.92 -2.69
CA SER A 71 20.24 1.95 -3.27
C SER A 71 18.85 1.34 -3.50
N ALA A 72 17.81 2.00 -3.00
CA ALA A 72 16.46 1.47 -3.07
C ALA A 72 15.93 1.52 -4.51
N LEU A 73 15.45 0.37 -5.01
CA LEU A 73 14.79 0.27 -6.30
C LEU A 73 13.35 0.76 -6.17
N ARG A 74 12.91 1.59 -7.12
CA ARG A 74 11.52 2.07 -7.16
C ARG A 74 10.64 1.13 -7.98
N PHE A 75 9.42 0.91 -7.53
CA PHE A 75 8.36 0.22 -8.27
C PHE A 75 7.03 0.96 -8.14
N PHE A 76 6.13 0.71 -9.08
CA PHE A 76 4.80 1.29 -9.09
C PHE A 76 3.73 0.21 -9.11
N VAL A 77 2.66 0.42 -8.36
CA VAL A 77 1.41 -0.33 -8.47
C VAL A 77 0.35 0.64 -8.99
N ILE A 78 -0.22 0.34 -10.15
CA ILE A 78 -1.26 1.16 -10.79
C ILE A 78 -2.54 0.35 -10.75
N VAL A 79 -3.53 0.86 -10.03
CA VAL A 79 -4.87 0.28 -9.94
C VAL A 79 -5.80 1.12 -10.79
N SER A 80 -6.21 0.56 -11.93
CA SER A 80 -7.14 1.22 -12.85
C SER A 80 -8.50 1.41 -12.19
N SER A 81 -9.10 2.58 -12.36
CA SER A 81 -10.48 2.80 -11.95
C SER A 81 -11.43 1.94 -12.78
N VAL A 82 -12.46 1.42 -12.12
CA VAL A 82 -13.60 0.77 -12.73
C VAL A 82 -14.86 1.48 -12.26
N ASN A 83 -15.93 1.43 -13.06
CA ASN A 83 -17.20 2.03 -12.66
C ASN A 83 -17.72 1.36 -11.37
N GLN A 84 -17.94 2.15 -10.33
CA GLN A 84 -18.40 1.69 -9.03
C GLN A 84 -19.92 1.85 -8.93
N PRO A 85 -20.64 0.96 -8.22
CA PRO A 85 -22.07 1.11 -8.04
C PRO A 85 -22.38 2.42 -7.29
N PRO A 86 -23.46 3.13 -7.63
CA PRO A 86 -23.89 4.27 -6.84
C PRO A 86 -24.28 3.82 -5.42
N SER A 87 -24.10 4.69 -4.43
CA SER A 87 -24.50 4.44 -3.04
C SER A 87 -25.46 5.54 -2.57
N PHE A 88 -26.38 5.17 -1.66
CA PHE A 88 -27.30 6.10 -1.01
C PHE A 88 -27.15 5.96 0.51
N SER A 89 -26.88 7.08 1.20
CA SER A 89 -26.77 7.13 2.65
C SER A 89 -27.88 8.01 3.19
N MET A 90 -28.86 7.39 3.86
CA MET A 90 -29.97 8.11 4.46
C MET A 90 -29.55 8.67 5.83
N PRO A 91 -29.88 9.94 6.16
CA PRO A 91 -29.69 10.42 7.52
C PRO A 91 -30.57 9.62 8.49
N SER A 92 -30.09 9.45 9.73
CA SER A 92 -30.81 8.71 10.78
C SER A 92 -32.10 9.40 11.25
N PHE A 93 -32.30 10.66 10.88
CA PHE A 93 -33.49 11.43 11.20
C PHE A 93 -33.83 12.40 10.08
N LEU A 94 -35.11 12.46 9.74
CA LEU A 94 -35.71 13.50 8.89
C LEU A 94 -36.85 14.12 9.68
N PRO A 95 -36.79 15.43 10.03
CA PRO A 95 -37.91 16.07 10.69
C PRO A 95 -39.08 16.18 9.70
N SER A 96 -40.15 15.46 9.97
CA SER A 96 -41.45 15.73 9.34
C SER A 96 -42.21 16.72 10.22
N VAL A 97 -42.17 18.01 9.86
CA VAL A 97 -42.98 19.05 10.50
C VAL A 97 -44.20 19.31 9.62
N GLU A 98 -45.38 19.35 10.23
CA GLU A 98 -46.61 19.74 9.52
C GLU A 98 -46.46 21.19 9.02
N GLY A 99 -46.49 21.37 7.70
CA GLY A 99 -46.21 22.66 7.04
C GLY A 99 -44.78 22.84 6.55
N ALA A 100 -43.88 21.86 6.76
CA ALA A 100 -42.62 21.82 6.02
C ALA A 100 -42.95 21.62 4.54
N GLY A 101 -42.51 22.56 3.70
CA GLY A 101 -42.52 22.37 2.24
C GLY A 101 -41.61 21.21 1.83
N PRO A 102 -41.39 21.01 0.52
CA PRO A 102 -40.46 19.99 0.03
C PRO A 102 -39.10 20.05 0.73
N VAL A 103 -38.70 18.95 1.37
CA VAL A 103 -37.38 18.83 1.99
C VAL A 103 -36.45 18.16 0.98
N VAL A 104 -35.44 18.90 0.52
CA VAL A 104 -34.38 18.38 -0.34
C VAL A 104 -33.22 17.94 0.55
N LEU A 105 -32.73 16.72 0.34
CA LEU A 105 -31.50 16.26 0.94
C LEU A 105 -30.35 16.59 -0.01
N GLU A 106 -29.59 17.63 0.34
CA GLU A 106 -28.36 17.99 -0.37
C GLU A 106 -27.41 16.79 -0.38
N GLY A 107 -27.02 16.34 -1.57
CA GLY A 107 -26.16 15.17 -1.78
C GLY A 107 -26.75 14.05 -2.62
N PHE A 108 -27.99 14.20 -3.12
CA PHE A 108 -28.63 13.35 -4.13
C PHE A 108 -29.40 14.19 -5.15
#